data_AF-A0AA34TJ45-F1
#
_entry.id   AF-A0AA34TJ45-F1
#
_cell.length_a   1.000
_cell.length_b   1.000
_cell.length_c   1.000
_cell.angle_alpha   90.00
_cell.angle_beta   90.00
_cell.angle_gamma   90.00
#
_symmetry.space_group_name_H-M   'P 1'
#
loop_
_entity.id
_entity.type
_entity.pdbx_description
1 polymer ?
#
loop_
_entity_poly.entity_id
_entity_poly.type
_entity_poly.pdbx_seq_one_letter_code
_entity_poly.pdbx_strand_id
1 'polypeptide(L)'
;MMNKTIKFYLLTSALLLFSPNVLADSQPFIPAGGISASNVYQPDGRKMITSANQFPYNTIVYIVTVGGNGTVYYSSGVIIAPNTVLTADHVIYNRPNGGYIKSATVYQANANGTYNSNTAATVTGKVANPDWLAKDSLITNGYPSNNADDLGILNLSKNIGLSTGWMGMTSTLSTNQTISLVGFPGDHAGQMWGMSGNISQISNPLFNYSNISEFPGQSGSPIFNTSNNIVGINVADANYPNNTNPTHYVPSSLASQYPNYGVQLTASNINWIQNNVPALKSTALYRVYNPNNGEHLYTKSLYETTTLSKTGWNYEGVNSQQPATGNAVYRLYNPNSGEHFYKTSSFERDSLVKAGWRFEQIAFYSDTAKHTPIYRLFNPNAKGKQISHFYTSSCAERDSLVKIGWRYEQISWYGL
;
A
#
# COMPACT_ATOMS: atom_id res chain seq x y z
N MET A 1 57.60 -13.54 -63.12
CA MET A 1 58.33 -14.83 -63.19
C MET A 1 57.97 -15.66 -61.97
N MET A 2 57.50 -16.90 -62.21
CA MET A 2 57.37 -18.08 -61.31
C MET A 2 56.73 -17.85 -59.93
N ASN A 3 55.50 -18.28 -59.58
CA ASN A 3 54.72 -19.51 -59.75
C ASN A 3 55.14 -20.72 -58.88
N LYS A 4 54.12 -21.29 -58.20
CA LYS A 4 54.01 -22.56 -57.43
C LYS A 4 54.37 -22.52 -55.93
N THR A 5 53.71 -23.19 -54.97
CA THR A 5 52.42 -23.92 -54.84
C THR A 5 52.24 -24.28 -53.35
N ILE A 6 51.05 -24.01 -52.78
CA ILE A 6 50.24 -24.74 -51.76
C ILE A 6 50.93 -25.60 -50.68
N LYS A 7 50.56 -25.38 -49.40
CA LYS A 7 50.09 -26.47 -48.49
C LYS A 7 49.25 -25.93 -47.33
N PHE A 8 47.97 -26.33 -47.34
CA PHE A 8 47.03 -26.29 -46.22
C PHE A 8 47.38 -27.38 -45.20
N TYR A 9 47.41 -27.05 -43.91
CA TYR A 9 47.15 -28.00 -42.83
C TYR A 9 46.28 -27.32 -41.77
N LEU A 10 45.03 -27.77 -41.68
CA LEU A 10 44.18 -27.63 -40.50
C LEU A 10 44.88 -28.34 -39.33
N LEU A 11 45.01 -27.67 -38.19
CA LEU A 11 44.94 -28.35 -36.90
C LEU A 11 43.67 -27.91 -36.20
N THR A 12 42.68 -28.78 -36.31
CA THR A 12 41.53 -28.91 -35.41
C THR A 12 42.01 -29.39 -34.05
N SER A 13 41.75 -28.63 -33.00
CA SER A 13 41.66 -29.17 -31.64
C SER A 13 40.20 -29.12 -31.23
N ALA A 14 39.53 -30.25 -31.37
CA ALA A 14 38.25 -30.52 -30.75
C ALA A 14 38.47 -30.82 -29.26
N LEU A 15 37.75 -30.11 -28.39
CA LEU A 15 37.24 -30.73 -27.18
C LEU A 15 35.73 -30.44 -27.14
N LEU A 16 34.99 -31.42 -27.65
CA LEU A 16 33.56 -31.58 -27.47
C LEU A 16 33.36 -32.34 -26.16
N LEU A 17 32.66 -31.75 -25.20
CA LEU A 17 31.80 -32.50 -24.29
C LEU A 17 30.43 -31.80 -24.23
N PHE A 18 29.42 -32.58 -24.62
CA PHE A 18 28.00 -32.27 -24.63
C PHE A 18 27.42 -32.25 -23.20
N SER A 19 26.48 -31.32 -22.99
CA SER A 19 25.20 -31.46 -22.24
C SER A 19 25.22 -31.70 -20.72
N PRO A 20 24.08 -31.53 -20.02
CA PRO A 20 22.94 -30.61 -20.17
C PRO A 20 22.61 -29.89 -18.83
N ASN A 21 21.61 -28.99 -18.84
CA ASN A 21 20.62 -28.75 -17.78
C ASN A 21 21.00 -28.76 -16.27
N VAL A 22 20.51 -27.70 -15.60
CA VAL A 22 20.02 -27.64 -14.20
C VAL A 22 21.11 -27.57 -13.12
N LEU A 23 21.32 -26.36 -12.60
CA LEU A 23 21.06 -26.06 -11.19
C LEU A 23 20.40 -24.66 -11.15
N ALA A 24 19.10 -24.58 -11.45
CA ALA A 24 18.18 -24.21 -10.38
C ALA A 24 18.51 -24.93 -9.06
N ASP A 25 18.50 -24.13 -8.00
CA ASP A 25 18.18 -24.50 -6.62
C ASP A 25 19.34 -24.80 -5.65
N SER A 26 19.11 -24.38 -4.40
CA SER A 26 19.50 -25.05 -3.14
C SER A 26 20.27 -24.26 -2.07
N GLN A 27 20.52 -22.95 -2.19
CA GLN A 27 20.85 -22.17 -0.98
C GLN A 27 19.56 -21.54 -0.43
N PRO A 28 19.14 -21.84 0.82
CA PRO A 28 18.03 -21.14 1.44
C PRO A 28 18.35 -19.64 1.41
N PHE A 29 17.51 -18.86 0.72
CA PHE A 29 17.64 -17.41 0.60
C PHE A 29 17.59 -16.70 1.97
N ILE A 30 17.15 -17.43 3.00
CA ILE A 30 17.14 -17.02 4.40
C ILE A 30 18.13 -17.91 5.17
N PRO A 31 19.28 -17.39 5.62
CA PRO A 31 20.13 -18.09 6.58
C PRO A 31 19.36 -18.20 7.90
N ALA A 32 18.82 -19.38 8.22
CA ALA A 32 18.11 -19.74 9.46
C ALA A 32 17.50 -18.51 10.18
N GLY A 33 16.50 -17.88 9.55
CA GLY A 33 15.94 -16.59 9.96
C GLY A 33 15.22 -16.67 11.29
N GLY A 34 15.46 -15.69 12.16
CA GLY A 34 14.70 -15.54 13.39
C GLY A 34 13.31 -14.98 13.10
N ILE A 35 12.31 -15.40 13.86
CA ILE A 35 11.00 -14.71 13.98
C ILE A 35 11.14 -13.45 14.87
N SER A 36 12.34 -12.88 14.93
CA SER A 36 12.73 -11.83 15.86
C SER A 36 13.42 -10.74 15.05
N ALA A 37 12.64 -9.90 14.37
CA ALA A 37 13.05 -8.74 13.57
C ALA A 37 14.09 -7.86 14.29
N SER A 38 15.38 -8.19 14.30
CA SER A 38 16.31 -7.67 15.30
C SER A 38 17.41 -6.78 14.76
N ASN A 39 17.51 -6.51 13.47
CA ASN A 39 18.71 -5.85 12.98
C ASN A 39 18.64 -4.33 13.18
N VAL A 40 19.16 -3.85 14.31
CA VAL A 40 19.46 -2.43 14.54
C VAL A 40 20.87 -2.14 14.06
N TYR A 41 21.01 -1.55 12.87
CA TYR A 41 22.30 -1.20 12.29
C TYR A 41 22.94 -0.03 13.05
N GLN A 42 24.25 -0.13 13.32
CA GLN A 42 24.99 0.89 14.08
C GLN A 42 25.82 1.81 13.18
N PRO A 43 25.78 3.15 13.37
CA PRO A 43 24.94 3.86 14.36
C PRO A 43 23.45 3.81 13.99
N ASP A 44 22.58 3.70 14.99
CA ASP A 44 21.12 3.63 14.76
C ASP A 44 20.58 4.94 14.18
N GLY A 45 19.97 4.84 13.01
CA GLY A 45 19.41 5.97 12.26
C GLY A 45 17.91 6.14 12.41
N ARG A 46 17.21 5.30 13.19
CA ARG A 46 15.77 5.43 13.40
C ARG A 46 15.42 6.75 14.09
N LYS A 47 14.27 7.29 13.74
CA LYS A 47 13.72 8.52 14.33
C LYS A 47 12.30 8.29 14.82
N MET A 48 11.99 8.85 15.98
CA MET A 48 10.62 8.92 16.48
C MET A 48 9.75 9.77 15.53
N ILE A 49 8.55 9.30 15.24
CA ILE A 49 7.59 10.02 14.41
C ILE A 49 6.74 10.94 15.28
N THR A 50 7.11 12.21 15.36
CA THR A 50 6.42 13.23 16.18
C THR A 50 5.25 13.92 15.46
N SER A 51 4.92 13.47 14.26
CA SER A 51 3.77 13.90 13.46
C SER A 51 2.84 12.72 13.12
N ALA A 52 2.70 11.77 14.04
CA ALA A 52 2.03 10.50 13.78
C ALA A 52 0.51 10.63 13.59
N ASN A 53 -0.08 11.80 13.83
CA ASN A 53 -1.47 12.12 13.49
C ASN A 53 -1.66 12.65 12.06
N GLN A 54 -0.59 12.78 11.27
CA GLN A 54 -0.64 13.22 9.87
C GLN A 54 -0.44 12.04 8.92
N PHE A 55 -1.03 12.14 7.72
CA PHE A 55 -0.80 11.16 6.65
C PHE A 55 0.66 11.23 6.17
N PRO A 56 1.33 10.08 5.94
CA PRO A 56 0.80 8.71 5.98
C PRO A 56 0.80 8.04 7.36
N TYR A 57 1.50 8.61 8.35
CA TYR A 57 1.76 7.98 9.64
C TYR A 57 0.51 7.67 10.46
N ASN A 58 -0.55 8.49 10.33
CA ASN A 58 -1.83 8.27 11.00
C ASN A 58 -2.55 6.99 10.56
N THR A 59 -2.11 6.36 9.47
CA THR A 59 -2.62 5.07 9.00
C THR A 59 -1.90 3.88 9.65
N ILE A 60 -0.77 4.11 10.33
CA ILE A 60 0.07 3.08 10.94
C ILE A 60 -0.39 2.85 12.37
N VAL A 61 -0.60 1.58 12.72
CA VAL A 61 -1.26 1.20 13.96
C VAL A 61 -0.42 0.28 14.82
N TYR A 62 -0.61 0.41 16.12
CA TYR A 62 -0.07 -0.49 17.13
C TYR A 62 -1.07 -1.62 17.38
N ILE A 63 -0.60 -2.86 17.41
CA ILE A 63 -1.44 -4.04 17.58
C ILE A 63 -1.01 -4.80 18.83
N VAL A 64 -1.95 -5.00 19.75
CA VAL A 64 -1.79 -5.88 20.91
C VAL A 64 -2.52 -7.18 20.61
N THR A 65 -1.79 -8.28 20.60
CA THR A 65 -2.30 -9.59 20.19
C THR A 65 -2.22 -10.58 21.33
N VAL A 66 -3.25 -11.42 21.45
CA VAL A 66 -3.29 -12.58 22.33
C VAL A 66 -3.24 -13.85 21.48
N GLY A 67 -2.11 -14.56 21.55
CA GLY A 67 -1.88 -15.81 20.83
C GLY A 67 -2.83 -16.94 21.27
N GLY A 68 -2.88 -18.02 20.48
CA GLY A 68 -3.65 -19.22 20.80
C GLY A 68 -3.29 -19.83 22.16
N ASN A 69 -2.00 -19.78 22.53
CA ASN A 69 -1.51 -20.22 23.85
C ASN A 69 -1.74 -19.20 24.99
N GLY A 70 -2.29 -18.01 24.69
CA GLY A 70 -2.51 -16.92 25.66
C GLY A 70 -1.36 -15.92 25.81
N THR A 71 -0.24 -16.13 25.10
CA THR A 71 0.90 -15.18 25.10
C THR A 71 0.47 -13.85 24.52
N VAL A 72 0.84 -12.76 25.20
CA VAL A 72 0.62 -11.39 24.71
C VAL A 72 1.87 -10.94 23.97
N TYR A 73 1.70 -10.42 22.77
CA TYR A 73 2.78 -9.82 21.99
C TYR A 73 2.29 -8.58 21.24
N TYR A 74 3.25 -7.77 20.83
CA TYR A 74 3.03 -6.47 20.22
C TYR A 74 3.56 -6.46 18.80
N SER A 75 2.85 -5.78 17.91
CA SER A 75 3.16 -5.73 16.49
C SER A 75 2.64 -4.45 15.87
N SER A 76 2.87 -4.29 14.58
CA SER A 76 2.48 -3.13 13.79
C SER A 76 1.52 -3.55 12.66
N GLY A 77 0.84 -2.56 12.09
CA GLY A 77 0.02 -2.75 10.90
C GLY A 77 -0.27 -1.44 10.21
N VAL A 78 -0.98 -1.51 9.10
CA VAL A 78 -1.42 -0.34 8.33
C VAL A 78 -2.88 -0.44 7.95
N ILE A 79 -3.62 0.64 8.15
CA ILE A 79 -5.01 0.77 7.72
C ILE A 79 -5.04 0.84 6.18
N ILE A 80 -5.77 -0.10 5.57
CA ILE A 80 -5.92 -0.21 4.11
C ILE A 80 -7.36 -0.01 3.63
N ALA A 81 -8.34 0.05 4.54
CA ALA A 81 -9.74 0.31 4.22
C ALA A 81 -10.46 0.87 5.47
N PRO A 82 -11.76 1.26 5.38
CA PRO A 82 -12.50 1.85 6.51
C PRO A 82 -12.32 1.09 7.84
N ASN A 83 -12.40 -0.24 7.83
CA ASN A 83 -12.28 -1.09 9.02
C ASN A 83 -11.27 -2.23 8.82
N THR A 84 -10.22 -2.02 8.03
CA THR A 84 -9.29 -3.11 7.69
C THR A 84 -7.84 -2.69 7.86
N VAL A 85 -7.06 -3.55 8.51
CA VAL A 85 -5.62 -3.43 8.69
C VAL A 85 -4.91 -4.56 7.97
N LEU A 86 -3.86 -4.24 7.22
CA LEU A 86 -2.88 -5.17 6.69
C LEU A 86 -1.70 -5.27 7.66
N THR A 87 -1.21 -6.47 7.90
CA THR A 87 -0.10 -6.79 8.81
C THR A 87 0.62 -8.05 8.32
N ALA A 88 1.60 -8.55 9.07
CA ALA A 88 2.22 -9.85 8.80
C ALA A 88 1.26 -10.97 9.23
N ASP A 89 1.23 -12.09 8.53
CA ASP A 89 0.39 -13.24 8.91
C ASP A 89 0.90 -13.92 10.18
N HIS A 90 2.19 -13.87 10.49
CA HIS A 90 2.68 -14.37 11.79
C HIS A 90 2.16 -13.57 13.01
N VAL A 91 1.53 -12.41 12.79
CA VAL A 91 0.75 -11.68 13.80
C VAL A 91 -0.64 -12.32 14.02
N ILE A 92 -1.14 -13.10 13.07
CA ILE A 92 -2.47 -13.72 13.05
C ILE A 92 -2.40 -15.23 13.34
N TYR A 93 -1.44 -15.93 12.72
CA TYR A 93 -1.20 -17.35 12.87
C TYR A 93 0.29 -17.61 13.08
N ASN A 94 0.63 -18.14 14.25
CA ASN A 94 2.00 -18.52 14.58
C ASN A 94 1.98 -19.77 15.46
N ARG A 95 2.53 -20.88 14.96
CA ARG A 95 2.51 -22.16 15.67
C ARG A 95 3.18 -22.12 17.05
N PRO A 96 4.40 -21.58 17.23
CA PRO A 96 5.00 -21.34 18.55
C PRO A 96 4.06 -20.63 19.55
N ASN A 97 3.20 -19.73 19.06
CA ASN A 97 2.22 -18.99 19.86
C ASN A 97 0.84 -19.67 19.96
N GLY A 98 0.74 -20.96 19.63
CA GLY A 98 -0.49 -21.74 19.72
C GLY A 98 -1.39 -21.66 18.47
N GLY A 99 -0.84 -21.30 17.32
CA GLY A 99 -1.56 -21.19 16.05
C GLY A 99 -2.29 -19.86 15.91
N TYR A 100 -3.59 -19.92 15.59
CA TYR A 100 -4.42 -18.73 15.43
C TYR A 100 -4.53 -17.91 16.71
N ILE A 101 -4.53 -16.59 16.56
CA ILE A 101 -4.79 -15.66 17.66
C ILE A 101 -6.21 -15.84 18.24
N LYS A 102 -6.30 -15.68 19.56
CA LYS A 102 -7.56 -15.59 20.29
C LYS A 102 -8.23 -14.25 20.06
N SER A 103 -7.47 -13.17 20.18
CA SER A 103 -7.94 -11.80 20.00
C SER A 103 -6.78 -10.87 19.63
N ALA A 104 -7.13 -9.72 19.08
CA ALA A 104 -6.22 -8.60 18.90
C ALA A 104 -6.98 -7.29 19.05
N THR A 105 -6.27 -6.24 19.49
CA THR A 105 -6.78 -4.88 19.59
C THR A 105 -5.81 -3.93 18.91
N VAL A 106 -6.37 -3.05 18.07
CA VAL A 106 -5.64 -2.08 17.27
C VAL A 106 -5.78 -0.68 17.89
N TYR A 107 -4.69 0.07 17.89
CA TYR A 107 -4.61 1.44 18.41
C TYR A 107 -3.93 2.37 17.40
N GLN A 108 -4.50 3.57 17.22
CA GLN A 108 -3.87 4.66 16.48
C GLN A 108 -2.86 5.40 17.35
N ALA A 109 -1.96 6.18 16.75
CA ALA A 109 -1.03 7.03 17.47
C ALA A 109 -1.62 8.42 17.80
N ASN A 110 -1.14 9.01 18.89
CA ASN A 110 -1.22 10.44 19.17
C ASN A 110 -0.26 11.20 18.24
N ALA A 111 -0.41 12.53 18.17
CA ALA A 111 0.48 13.38 17.39
C ALA A 111 1.96 13.14 17.70
N ASN A 112 2.30 13.00 18.99
CA ASN A 112 3.66 12.80 19.48
C ASN A 112 4.26 11.41 19.21
N GLY A 113 3.57 10.53 18.48
CA GLY A 113 4.09 9.20 18.12
C GLY A 113 3.80 8.09 19.13
N THR A 114 3.25 8.39 20.31
CA THR A 114 2.85 7.32 21.24
C THR A 114 1.50 6.73 20.83
N TYR A 115 1.30 5.42 20.99
CA TYR A 115 -0.02 4.83 20.77
C TYR A 115 -1.07 5.44 21.74
N ASN A 116 -2.31 5.55 21.28
CA ASN A 116 -3.41 6.12 22.04
C ASN A 116 -4.35 5.01 22.51
N SER A 117 -4.30 4.70 23.81
CA SER A 117 -5.14 3.66 24.43
C SER A 117 -6.64 3.91 24.30
N ASN A 118 -7.08 5.17 24.12
CA ASN A 118 -8.50 5.52 23.94
C ASN A 118 -9.03 5.19 22.54
N THR A 119 -8.16 4.88 21.59
CA THR A 119 -8.53 4.58 20.19
C THR A 119 -8.78 3.10 19.92
N ALA A 120 -8.84 2.28 20.97
CA ALA A 120 -8.99 0.82 20.90
C ALA A 120 -10.06 0.39 19.88
N ALA A 121 -9.67 -0.36 18.87
CA ALA A 121 -10.54 -1.03 17.91
C ALA A 121 -10.29 -2.55 17.99
N THR A 122 -11.29 -3.29 18.44
CA THR A 122 -11.19 -4.75 18.55
C THR A 122 -11.24 -5.40 17.17
N VAL A 123 -10.43 -6.44 16.98
CA VAL A 123 -10.48 -7.27 15.78
C VAL A 123 -11.72 -8.18 15.83
N THR A 124 -12.55 -8.12 14.80
CA THR A 124 -13.78 -8.91 14.64
C THR A 124 -13.65 -10.03 13.62
N GLY A 125 -12.63 -9.97 12.76
CA GLY A 125 -12.32 -11.00 11.79
C GLY A 125 -10.84 -10.99 11.43
N LYS A 126 -10.33 -12.13 11.00
CA LYS A 126 -8.93 -12.32 10.61
C LYS A 126 -8.86 -13.18 9.36
N VAL A 127 -7.95 -12.86 8.44
CA VAL A 127 -7.68 -13.64 7.24
C VAL A 127 -6.17 -13.87 7.18
N ALA A 128 -5.78 -15.13 7.28
CA ALA A 128 -4.41 -15.58 7.07
C ALA A 128 -4.21 -15.93 5.59
N ASN A 129 -3.02 -15.69 5.06
CA ASN A 129 -2.65 -16.08 3.72
C ASN A 129 -2.45 -17.61 3.66
N PRO A 130 -3.11 -18.31 2.72
CA PRO A 130 -2.94 -19.76 2.58
C PRO A 130 -1.50 -20.21 2.36
N ASP A 131 -0.66 -19.42 1.70
CA ASP A 131 0.75 -19.75 1.46
C ASP A 131 1.56 -19.75 2.76
N TRP A 132 1.34 -18.75 3.63
CA TRP A 132 1.90 -18.73 4.98
C TRP A 132 1.47 -19.94 5.79
N LEU A 133 0.16 -20.21 5.86
CA LEU A 133 -0.38 -21.35 6.62
C LEU A 133 0.21 -22.69 6.16
N ALA A 134 0.38 -22.86 4.85
CA ALA A 134 0.97 -24.07 4.28
C ALA A 134 2.45 -24.22 4.69
N LYS A 135 3.21 -23.13 4.69
CA LYS A 135 4.66 -23.14 4.91
C LYS A 135 5.06 -23.11 6.39
N ASP A 136 4.32 -22.39 7.25
CA ASP A 136 4.53 -22.40 8.71
C ASP A 136 4.32 -23.81 9.31
N SER A 137 3.44 -24.61 8.69
CA SER A 137 3.17 -25.98 9.13
C SER A 137 4.39 -26.92 9.06
N LEU A 138 5.41 -26.56 8.27
CA LEU A 138 6.58 -27.39 7.97
C LEU A 138 7.81 -27.05 8.83
N ILE A 139 7.74 -26.03 9.69
CA ILE A 139 8.90 -25.51 10.44
C ILE A 139 8.89 -25.97 11.90
N THR A 140 10.08 -26.26 12.43
CA THR A 140 10.29 -26.59 13.86
C THR A 140 10.84 -25.40 14.66
N ASN A 141 11.52 -24.45 14.01
CA ASN A 141 12.01 -23.18 14.57
C ASN A 141 12.32 -22.18 13.42
N GLY A 142 12.04 -20.88 13.62
CA GLY A 142 12.41 -19.80 12.68
C GLY A 142 11.36 -19.46 11.61
N TYR A 143 11.70 -18.54 10.71
CA TYR A 143 10.88 -18.15 9.55
C TYR A 143 10.92 -19.24 8.45
N PRO A 144 9.83 -19.50 7.72
CA PRO A 144 9.80 -20.58 6.73
C PRO A 144 10.88 -20.39 5.65
N SER A 145 11.71 -21.41 5.44
CA SER A 145 12.89 -21.38 4.58
C SER A 145 12.61 -21.24 3.08
N ASN A 146 11.34 -21.26 2.67
CA ASN A 146 10.87 -21.25 1.28
C ASN A 146 10.05 -19.99 0.91
N ASN A 147 10.32 -18.86 1.57
CA ASN A 147 9.77 -17.53 1.25
C ASN A 147 8.23 -17.53 1.17
N ALA A 148 7.55 -17.37 2.31
CA ALA A 148 6.10 -17.33 2.37
C ALA A 148 5.52 -15.95 2.09
N ASP A 149 4.32 -15.88 1.51
CA ASP A 149 3.49 -14.68 1.52
C ASP A 149 2.93 -14.45 2.94
N ASP A 150 3.77 -13.95 3.84
CA ASP A 150 3.45 -13.60 5.23
C ASP A 150 2.63 -12.30 5.31
N LEU A 151 1.40 -12.34 4.77
CA LEU A 151 0.44 -11.24 4.73
C LEU A 151 -0.85 -11.61 5.48
N GLY A 152 -1.20 -10.82 6.48
CA GLY A 152 -2.40 -11.00 7.28
C GLY A 152 -3.36 -9.82 7.16
N ILE A 153 -4.66 -10.10 7.16
CA ILE A 153 -5.71 -9.06 7.17
C ILE A 153 -6.51 -9.15 8.48
N LEU A 154 -6.69 -8.00 9.13
CA LEU A 154 -7.51 -7.83 10.32
C LEU A 154 -8.71 -6.94 10.01
N ASN A 155 -9.91 -7.44 10.28
CA ASN A 155 -11.16 -6.67 10.23
C ASN A 155 -11.48 -6.12 11.61
N LEU A 156 -11.86 -4.84 11.67
CA LEU A 156 -12.05 -4.10 12.91
C LEU A 156 -13.53 -3.86 13.21
N SER A 157 -13.84 -3.70 14.49
CA SER A 157 -15.17 -3.28 14.98
C SER A 157 -15.50 -1.81 14.68
N LYS A 158 -14.52 -1.00 14.29
CA LYS A 158 -14.64 0.44 14.04
C LYS A 158 -14.13 0.81 12.66
N ASN A 159 -14.80 1.76 12.01
CA ASN A 159 -14.40 2.33 10.73
C ASN A 159 -13.30 3.41 10.88
N ILE A 160 -12.20 3.11 11.60
CA ILE A 160 -11.15 4.09 11.91
C ILE A 160 -10.48 4.68 10.65
N GLY A 161 -10.45 3.93 9.55
CA GLY A 161 -9.88 4.35 8.27
C GLY A 161 -10.63 5.49 7.57
N LEU A 162 -11.90 5.74 7.92
CA LEU A 162 -12.64 6.90 7.39
C LEU A 162 -12.07 8.23 7.88
N SER A 163 -11.46 8.24 9.07
CA SER A 163 -10.85 9.44 9.66
C SER A 163 -9.41 9.65 9.23
N THR A 164 -8.67 8.57 8.96
CA THR A 164 -7.24 8.63 8.63
C THR A 164 -6.98 8.68 7.12
N GLY A 165 -7.92 8.19 6.31
CA GLY A 165 -7.61 7.71 4.97
C GLY A 165 -6.76 6.43 5.04
N TRP A 166 -6.23 6.01 3.91
CA TRP A 166 -5.32 4.87 3.81
C TRP A 166 -4.30 5.10 2.70
N MET A 167 -3.12 4.50 2.84
CA MET A 167 -2.09 4.52 1.81
C MET A 167 -2.54 3.74 0.57
N GLY A 168 -2.03 4.14 -0.59
CA GLY A 168 -2.15 3.32 -1.81
C GLY A 168 -1.31 2.05 -1.70
N MET A 169 -1.55 1.09 -2.58
CA MET A 169 -0.68 -0.10 -2.74
C MET A 169 -0.14 -0.14 -4.16
N THR A 170 1.09 -0.60 -4.35
CA THR A 170 1.67 -0.76 -5.68
C THR A 170 2.51 -2.03 -5.78
N SER A 171 2.41 -2.69 -6.93
CA SER A 171 3.28 -3.81 -7.32
C SER A 171 4.57 -3.38 -8.00
N THR A 172 4.70 -2.09 -8.29
CA THR A 172 5.92 -1.54 -8.91
C THR A 172 7.01 -1.42 -7.86
N LEU A 173 8.07 -2.21 -8.06
CA LEU A 173 9.23 -2.25 -7.19
C LEU A 173 10.51 -2.29 -8.03
N SER A 174 11.53 -1.55 -7.61
CA SER A 174 12.85 -1.56 -8.25
C SER A 174 13.96 -1.58 -7.22
N THR A 175 15.09 -2.20 -7.56
CA THR A 175 16.31 -2.12 -6.74
C THR A 175 16.76 -0.66 -6.64
N ASN A 176 17.38 -0.30 -5.51
CA ASN A 176 17.73 1.07 -5.14
C ASN A 176 16.57 2.05 -4.96
N GLN A 177 15.30 1.62 -5.10
CA GLN A 177 14.16 2.48 -4.82
C GLN A 177 14.15 2.93 -3.36
N THR A 178 13.96 4.23 -3.14
CA THR A 178 13.82 4.80 -1.79
C THR A 178 12.51 4.37 -1.16
N ILE A 179 12.61 3.85 0.06
CA ILE A 179 11.48 3.37 0.86
C ILE A 179 11.61 3.87 2.31
N SER A 180 10.50 3.84 3.03
CA SER A 180 10.46 4.04 4.47
C SER A 180 9.83 2.82 5.14
N LEU A 181 10.42 2.41 6.27
CA LEU A 181 9.82 1.49 7.24
C LEU A 181 9.42 2.31 8.46
N VAL A 182 8.16 2.21 8.85
CA VAL A 182 7.64 2.92 10.04
C VAL A 182 6.69 2.01 10.79
N GLY A 183 6.89 1.88 12.10
CA GLY A 183 6.07 1.04 12.96
C GLY A 183 6.36 1.26 14.43
N PHE A 184 6.05 0.26 15.25
CA PHE A 184 6.18 0.30 16.71
C PHE A 184 7.22 -0.72 17.20
N PRO A 185 8.52 -0.38 17.13
CA PRO A 185 9.56 -1.27 17.63
C PRO A 185 9.53 -1.38 19.16
N GLY A 186 9.76 -2.59 19.68
CA GLY A 186 9.62 -2.93 21.10
C GLY A 186 10.70 -2.35 22.02
N ASP A 187 11.87 -1.98 21.48
CA ASP A 187 12.91 -1.24 22.20
C ASP A 187 12.52 0.24 22.45
N HIS A 188 11.48 0.72 21.77
CA HIS A 188 10.81 1.98 22.03
C HIS A 188 9.32 1.76 22.35
N ALA A 189 9.07 1.14 23.50
CA ALA A 189 7.75 0.67 23.92
C ALA A 189 6.59 1.64 23.60
N GLY A 190 5.69 1.22 22.72
CA GLY A 190 4.47 1.96 22.36
C GLY A 190 4.71 3.25 21.57
N GLN A 191 5.93 3.50 21.09
CA GLN A 191 6.28 4.67 20.29
C GLN A 191 6.44 4.29 18.82
N MET A 192 5.98 5.17 17.93
CA MET A 192 6.16 5.04 16.50
C MET A 192 7.54 5.57 16.10
N TRP A 193 8.34 4.71 15.48
CA TRP A 193 9.67 5.03 14.97
C TRP A 193 9.78 4.56 13.53
N GLY A 194 10.69 5.18 12.79
CA GLY A 194 10.95 4.78 11.43
C GLY A 194 12.30 5.23 10.91
N MET A 195 12.65 4.67 9.77
CA MET A 195 13.88 4.97 9.05
C MET A 195 13.62 4.83 7.55
N SER A 196 14.30 5.65 6.76
CA SER A 196 14.26 5.57 5.30
C SER A 196 15.58 5.02 4.79
N GLY A 197 15.49 4.30 3.68
CA GLY A 197 16.63 3.67 3.02
C GLY A 197 16.24 3.20 1.64
N ASN A 198 16.88 2.15 1.15
CA ASN A 198 16.69 1.68 -0.22
C ASN A 198 16.53 0.17 -0.25
N ILE A 199 15.83 -0.29 -1.28
CA ILE A 199 15.72 -1.72 -1.58
C ILE A 199 17.07 -2.23 -2.08
N SER A 200 17.59 -3.26 -1.43
CA SER A 200 18.88 -3.86 -1.78
C SER A 200 18.71 -4.93 -2.86
N GLN A 201 17.73 -5.82 -2.72
CA GLN A 201 17.45 -6.89 -3.69
C GLN A 201 15.96 -7.25 -3.71
N ILE A 202 15.48 -7.71 -4.86
CA ILE A 202 14.10 -8.21 -5.05
C ILE A 202 14.18 -9.70 -5.40
N SER A 203 13.43 -10.54 -4.69
CA SER A 203 13.43 -12.00 -4.85
C SER A 203 12.07 -12.58 -4.42
N ASN A 204 11.11 -12.53 -5.34
CA ASN A 204 9.70 -12.81 -5.12
C ASN A 204 9.46 -14.15 -4.34
N PRO A 205 8.60 -14.16 -3.29
CA PRO A 205 7.74 -13.06 -2.82
C PRO A 205 8.41 -12.02 -1.92
N LEU A 206 9.68 -12.19 -1.58
CA LEU A 206 10.38 -11.27 -0.68
C LEU A 206 11.16 -10.20 -1.45
N PHE A 207 11.47 -9.12 -0.75
CA PHE A 207 12.56 -8.22 -1.10
C PHE A 207 13.29 -7.87 0.18
N ASN A 208 14.54 -7.44 0.05
CA ASN A 208 15.35 -7.10 1.20
C ASN A 208 15.87 -5.66 1.15
N TYR A 209 16.18 -5.16 2.33
CA TYR A 209 16.76 -3.85 2.55
C TYR A 209 17.80 -3.96 3.67
N SER A 210 18.96 -3.37 3.44
CA SER A 210 20.14 -3.52 4.30
C SER A 210 20.63 -2.19 4.86
N ASN A 211 19.78 -1.16 4.91
CA ASN A 211 20.15 0.15 5.44
C ASN A 211 19.02 0.80 6.25
N ILE A 212 18.10 -0.01 6.74
CA ILE A 212 16.94 0.43 7.53
C ILE A 212 16.87 -0.46 8.76
N SER A 213 17.19 0.12 9.92
CA SER A 213 17.17 -0.59 11.20
C SER A 213 15.74 -0.98 11.59
N GLU A 214 15.59 -2.15 12.20
CA GLU A 214 14.33 -2.62 12.77
C GLU A 214 14.50 -3.33 14.12
N PHE A 215 13.39 -3.61 14.80
CA PHE A 215 13.37 -4.27 16.10
C PHE A 215 12.04 -5.04 16.28
N PRO A 216 11.96 -6.12 17.08
CA PRO A 216 10.73 -6.86 17.26
C PRO A 216 9.58 -5.95 17.71
N GLY A 217 8.39 -6.14 17.14
CA GLY A 217 7.27 -5.18 17.24
C GLY A 217 6.99 -4.44 15.93
N GLN A 218 7.99 -4.31 15.05
CA GLN A 218 7.79 -3.81 13.69
C GLN A 218 7.29 -4.86 12.70
N SER A 219 7.07 -6.10 13.12
CA SER A 219 6.32 -7.09 12.34
C SER A 219 4.99 -6.52 11.89
N GLY A 220 4.72 -6.56 10.58
CA GLY A 220 3.52 -6.02 9.96
C GLY A 220 3.58 -4.52 9.63
N SER A 221 4.69 -3.83 9.91
CA SER A 221 4.86 -2.43 9.53
C SER A 221 4.81 -2.26 8.01
N PRO A 222 4.16 -1.20 7.49
CA PRO A 222 4.21 -0.91 6.07
C PRO A 222 5.60 -0.48 5.66
N ILE A 223 6.05 -1.01 4.52
CA ILE A 223 7.17 -0.49 3.75
C ILE A 223 6.57 0.28 2.59
N PHE A 224 6.83 1.58 2.50
CA PHE A 224 6.19 2.46 1.51
C PHE A 224 7.19 3.37 0.80
N ASN A 225 6.87 3.71 -0.45
CA ASN A 225 7.71 4.59 -1.27
C ASN A 225 7.46 6.09 -1.00
N THR A 226 8.20 6.95 -1.67
CA THR A 226 8.09 8.42 -1.52
C THR A 226 6.74 9.01 -1.94
N SER A 227 5.92 8.24 -2.67
CA SER A 227 4.54 8.60 -3.02
C SER A 227 3.51 8.08 -2.01
N ASN A 228 3.96 7.56 -0.86
CA ASN A 228 3.13 6.95 0.18
C ASN A 228 2.28 5.77 -0.32
N ASN A 229 2.82 5.01 -1.27
CA ASN A 229 2.25 3.71 -1.65
C ASN A 229 3.01 2.60 -0.95
N ILE A 230 2.27 1.70 -0.31
CA ILE A 230 2.79 0.45 0.27
C ILE A 230 3.34 -0.39 -0.87
N VAL A 231 4.60 -0.77 -0.74
CA VAL A 231 5.31 -1.68 -1.64
C VAL A 231 5.48 -3.07 -1.02
N GLY A 232 5.36 -3.16 0.31
CA GLY A 232 5.46 -4.40 1.04
C GLY A 232 5.14 -4.27 2.52
N ILE A 233 5.13 -5.40 3.21
CA ILE A 233 4.94 -5.51 4.65
C ILE A 233 6.19 -6.12 5.26
N ASN A 234 6.70 -5.52 6.34
CA ASN A 234 7.86 -6.04 7.06
C ASN A 234 7.53 -7.32 7.83
N VAL A 235 8.37 -8.36 7.68
CA VAL A 235 8.05 -9.71 8.16
C VAL A 235 9.20 -10.43 8.85
N ALA A 236 10.45 -10.18 8.49
CA ALA A 236 11.57 -11.00 8.94
C ALA A 236 12.91 -10.32 8.78
N ASP A 237 13.92 -10.91 9.40
CA ASP A 237 15.31 -10.49 9.35
C ASP A 237 16.25 -11.69 9.14
N ALA A 238 17.40 -11.43 8.52
CA ALA A 238 18.49 -12.39 8.49
C ALA A 238 19.14 -12.45 9.87
N ASN A 239 19.27 -13.66 10.42
CA ASN A 239 19.80 -13.86 11.75
C ASN A 239 21.29 -13.47 11.83
N TYR A 240 21.61 -12.47 12.65
CA TYR A 240 22.98 -12.12 12.98
C TYR A 240 23.48 -12.96 14.17
N PRO A 241 24.55 -13.79 14.00
CA PRO A 241 24.94 -14.80 14.98
C PRO A 241 25.45 -14.24 16.32
N ASN A 242 25.81 -12.96 16.38
CA ASN A 242 26.20 -12.28 17.62
C ASN A 242 25.07 -11.43 18.21
N ASN A 243 23.80 -11.73 17.87
CA ASN A 243 22.67 -11.23 18.62
C ASN A 243 22.65 -11.96 19.98
N THR A 244 23.25 -11.34 20.99
CA THR A 244 22.99 -11.68 22.38
C THR A 244 22.03 -10.64 22.90
N ASN A 245 20.87 -11.04 23.44
CA ASN A 245 19.97 -10.14 24.15
C ASN A 245 20.78 -9.35 25.22
N PRO A 246 20.73 -8.00 25.24
CA PRO A 246 19.81 -7.11 24.52
C PRO A 246 20.37 -6.47 23.25
N THR A 247 21.60 -6.78 22.85
CA THR A 247 22.30 -6.10 21.75
C THR A 247 21.95 -6.75 20.42
N HIS A 248 20.75 -6.45 19.96
CA HIS A 248 20.26 -6.67 18.61
C HIS A 248 20.97 -5.72 17.60
N TYR A 249 22.30 -5.59 17.72
CA TYR A 249 23.08 -4.59 17.00
C TYR A 249 23.92 -5.23 15.90
N VAL A 250 23.75 -4.72 14.69
CA VAL A 250 24.51 -5.14 13.51
C VAL A 250 25.43 -4.00 13.09
N PRO A 251 26.74 -4.22 12.94
CA PRO A 251 27.61 -3.20 12.32
C PRO A 251 27.10 -2.85 10.92
N SER A 252 26.97 -1.57 10.59
CA SER A 252 26.46 -1.17 9.25
C SER A 252 27.27 -1.74 8.08
N SER A 253 28.55 -2.05 8.30
CA SER A 253 29.41 -2.72 7.31
C SER A 253 28.98 -4.15 6.97
N LEU A 254 28.18 -4.79 7.81
CA LEU A 254 27.68 -6.16 7.63
C LEU A 254 26.21 -6.18 7.20
N ALA A 255 25.58 -5.03 7.00
CA ALA A 255 24.15 -4.97 6.79
C ALA A 255 23.69 -5.72 5.53
N SER A 256 24.49 -5.72 4.45
CA SER A 256 24.19 -6.51 3.25
C SER A 256 24.27 -8.02 3.46
N GLN A 257 25.03 -8.49 4.46
CA GLN A 257 25.11 -9.91 4.82
C GLN A 257 23.94 -10.34 5.71
N TYR A 258 23.40 -9.40 6.49
CA TYR A 258 22.29 -9.62 7.41
C TYR A 258 21.14 -8.64 7.14
N PRO A 259 20.48 -8.73 5.98
CA PRO A 259 19.44 -7.77 5.61
C PRO A 259 18.12 -8.06 6.33
N ASN A 260 17.20 -7.10 6.23
CA ASN A 260 15.82 -7.23 6.66
C ASN A 260 14.93 -7.52 5.44
N TYR A 261 13.76 -8.13 5.66
CA TYR A 261 12.90 -8.66 4.62
C TYR A 261 11.46 -8.15 4.74
N GLY A 262 10.93 -7.72 3.60
CA GLY A 262 9.50 -7.49 3.42
C GLY A 262 8.91 -8.47 2.42
N VAL A 263 7.62 -8.81 2.60
CA VAL A 263 6.82 -9.42 1.52
C VAL A 263 6.45 -8.33 0.54
N GLN A 264 6.82 -8.49 -0.73
CA GLN A 264 6.44 -7.58 -1.80
C GLN A 264 4.93 -7.66 -2.05
N LEU A 265 4.27 -6.52 -2.24
CA LEU A 265 2.90 -6.50 -2.73
C LEU A 265 2.87 -6.73 -4.24
N THR A 266 3.02 -7.98 -4.70
CA THR A 266 2.87 -8.29 -6.13
C THR A 266 1.43 -8.07 -6.61
N ALA A 267 1.20 -8.11 -7.93
CA ALA A 267 -0.16 -8.03 -8.47
C ALA A 267 -1.07 -9.13 -7.90
N SER A 268 -0.55 -10.34 -7.69
CA SER A 268 -1.28 -11.45 -7.08
C SER A 268 -1.63 -11.17 -5.63
N ASN A 269 -0.71 -10.60 -4.84
CA ASN A 269 -0.98 -10.23 -3.45
C ASN A 269 -2.04 -9.12 -3.37
N ILE A 270 -1.92 -8.08 -4.21
CA ILE A 270 -2.91 -7.00 -4.26
C ILE A 270 -4.30 -7.54 -4.62
N ASN A 271 -4.38 -8.45 -5.60
CA ASN A 271 -5.64 -9.11 -5.95
C ASN A 271 -6.20 -9.95 -4.79
N TRP A 272 -5.35 -10.69 -4.07
CA TRP A 272 -5.77 -11.42 -2.87
C TRP A 272 -6.31 -10.49 -1.79
N ILE A 273 -5.64 -9.37 -1.53
CA ILE A 273 -6.11 -8.34 -0.59
C ILE A 273 -7.48 -7.80 -1.03
N GLN A 274 -7.62 -7.37 -2.28
CA GLN A 274 -8.88 -6.82 -2.80
C GLN A 274 -10.04 -7.83 -2.77
N ASN A 275 -9.74 -9.11 -2.96
CA ASN A 275 -10.76 -10.17 -2.87
C ASN A 275 -11.26 -10.40 -1.44
N ASN A 276 -10.37 -10.27 -0.45
CA ASN A 276 -10.69 -10.44 0.97
C ASN A 276 -11.14 -9.16 1.66
N VAL A 277 -10.98 -8.01 1.00
CA VAL A 277 -11.39 -6.70 1.51
C VAL A 277 -12.37 -6.09 0.50
N PRO A 278 -13.69 -6.32 0.61
CA PRO A 278 -14.67 -5.86 -0.37
C PRO A 278 -14.65 -4.34 -0.60
N ALA A 279 -14.34 -3.56 0.44
CA ALA A 279 -14.15 -2.11 0.32
C ALA A 279 -12.99 -1.71 -0.61
N LEU A 280 -12.09 -2.66 -0.92
CA LEU A 280 -10.97 -2.51 -1.84
C LEU A 280 -11.24 -2.98 -3.28
N LYS A 281 -12.45 -3.45 -3.60
CA LYS A 281 -12.81 -3.78 -4.98
C LYS A 281 -13.06 -2.53 -5.80
N SER A 282 -12.68 -2.58 -7.08
CA SER A 282 -13.00 -1.51 -8.03
C SER A 282 -14.49 -1.20 -7.96
N THR A 283 -14.83 0.07 -7.80
CA THR A 283 -16.22 0.49 -7.69
C THR A 283 -16.56 1.35 -8.89
N ALA A 284 -17.74 1.14 -9.45
CA ALA A 284 -18.27 2.02 -10.47
C ALA A 284 -18.39 3.45 -9.92
N LEU A 285 -17.90 4.42 -10.69
CA LEU A 285 -18.18 5.83 -10.48
C LEU A 285 -19.42 6.18 -11.31
N TYR A 286 -20.55 6.31 -10.63
CA TYR A 286 -21.81 6.70 -11.23
C TYR A 286 -21.82 8.19 -11.54
N ARG A 287 -22.43 8.56 -12.67
CA ARG A 287 -22.73 9.95 -13.04
C ARG A 287 -24.24 10.17 -12.98
N VAL A 288 -24.65 11.23 -12.29
CA VAL A 288 -26.06 11.61 -12.13
C VAL A 288 -26.22 13.09 -12.46
N TYR A 289 -27.12 13.41 -13.37
CA TYR A 289 -27.35 14.74 -13.92
C TYR A 289 -28.56 15.43 -13.28
N ASN A 290 -28.42 16.68 -12.85
CA ASN A 290 -29.52 17.51 -12.39
C ASN A 290 -30.05 18.39 -13.54
N PRO A 291 -31.27 18.12 -14.07
CA PRO A 291 -31.83 18.92 -15.15
C PRO A 291 -32.17 20.36 -14.75
N ASN A 292 -32.25 20.67 -13.45
CA ASN A 292 -32.66 22.00 -12.97
C ASN A 292 -31.54 23.05 -13.02
N ASN A 293 -30.28 22.63 -12.88
CA ASN A 293 -29.14 23.55 -12.82
C ASN A 293 -27.92 23.12 -13.65
N GLY A 294 -27.95 21.93 -14.25
CA GLY A 294 -26.85 21.41 -15.06
C GLY A 294 -25.80 20.61 -14.29
N GLU A 295 -25.98 20.38 -12.99
CA GLU A 295 -25.01 19.69 -12.14
C GLU A 295 -24.84 18.23 -12.52
N HIS A 296 -23.60 17.76 -12.45
CA HIS A 296 -23.29 16.34 -12.50
C HIS A 296 -22.63 15.93 -11.20
N LEU A 297 -23.25 14.98 -10.50
CA LEU A 297 -22.64 14.35 -9.34
C LEU A 297 -21.91 13.07 -9.76
N TYR A 298 -20.70 12.90 -9.25
CA TYR A 298 -19.87 11.71 -9.45
C TYR A 298 -19.72 10.98 -8.12
N THR A 299 -20.25 9.77 -8.02
CA THR A 299 -20.31 9.03 -6.76
C THR A 299 -20.11 7.53 -6.92
N LYS A 300 -19.50 6.90 -5.92
CA LYS A 300 -19.45 5.43 -5.79
C LYS A 300 -20.66 4.87 -5.06
N SER A 301 -21.53 5.74 -4.51
CA SER A 301 -22.67 5.35 -3.70
C SER A 301 -23.90 5.10 -4.58
N LEU A 302 -24.30 3.83 -4.70
CA LEU A 302 -25.56 3.47 -5.35
C LEU A 302 -26.77 4.03 -4.56
N TYR A 303 -26.64 4.21 -3.24
CA TYR A 303 -27.66 4.85 -2.41
C TYR A 303 -27.82 6.34 -2.75
N GLU A 304 -26.72 7.08 -2.89
CA GLU A 304 -26.77 8.50 -3.30
C GLU A 304 -27.37 8.62 -4.70
N THR A 305 -26.94 7.75 -5.63
CA THR A 305 -27.46 7.68 -7.00
C THR A 305 -28.97 7.44 -7.02
N THR A 306 -29.45 6.38 -6.35
CA THR A 306 -30.87 6.03 -6.33
C THR A 306 -31.73 7.06 -5.60
N THR A 307 -31.19 7.73 -4.59
CA THR A 307 -31.88 8.82 -3.88
C THR A 307 -32.06 10.03 -4.79
N LEU A 308 -31.01 10.44 -5.51
CA LEU A 308 -31.07 11.56 -6.45
C LEU A 308 -32.01 11.26 -7.63
N SER A 309 -32.01 10.03 -8.14
CA SER A 309 -32.94 9.64 -9.19
C SER A 309 -34.40 9.74 -8.76
N LYS A 310 -34.70 9.41 -7.50
CA LYS A 310 -36.05 9.56 -6.93
C LYS A 310 -36.47 11.03 -6.77
N THR A 311 -35.53 11.96 -6.68
CA THR A 311 -35.80 13.40 -6.55
C THR A 311 -35.69 14.15 -7.88
N GLY A 312 -35.67 13.44 -9.00
CA GLY A 312 -35.75 14.02 -10.35
C GLY A 312 -34.41 14.26 -11.06
N TRP A 313 -33.31 13.73 -10.52
CA TRP A 313 -32.04 13.71 -11.25
C TRP A 313 -31.99 12.52 -12.21
N ASN A 314 -31.31 12.68 -13.34
CA ASN A 314 -31.19 11.64 -14.36
C ASN A 314 -29.92 10.81 -14.10
N TYR A 315 -30.07 9.50 -13.91
CA TYR A 315 -28.92 8.59 -13.88
C TYR A 315 -28.37 8.38 -15.29
N GLU A 316 -27.09 8.68 -15.49
CA GLU A 316 -26.45 8.64 -16.81
C GLU A 316 -25.50 7.44 -16.98
N GLY A 317 -25.45 6.54 -15.99
CA GLY A 317 -24.63 5.33 -16.06
C GLY A 317 -23.31 5.43 -15.31
N VAL A 318 -22.41 4.53 -15.67
CA VAL A 318 -21.06 4.44 -15.11
C VAL A 318 -20.12 5.30 -15.94
N ASN A 319 -19.54 6.33 -15.33
CA ASN A 319 -18.56 7.19 -15.97
C ASN A 319 -17.21 6.46 -16.15
N SER A 320 -16.77 5.72 -15.13
CA SER A 320 -15.55 4.91 -15.15
C SER A 320 -15.55 3.93 -13.98
N GLN A 321 -14.73 2.88 -14.07
CA GLN A 321 -14.37 2.10 -12.88
C GLN A 321 -13.28 2.85 -12.13
N GLN A 322 -13.42 2.96 -10.82
CA GLN A 322 -12.39 3.57 -9.98
C GLN A 322 -11.72 2.49 -9.15
N PRO A 323 -10.38 2.52 -9.01
CA PRO A 323 -9.71 1.66 -8.07
C PRO A 323 -10.15 2.01 -6.66
N ALA A 324 -10.00 1.06 -5.75
CA ALA A 324 -10.31 1.34 -4.36
C ALA A 324 -9.16 1.99 -3.58
N THR A 325 -7.96 2.04 -4.17
CA THR A 325 -6.81 2.79 -3.65
C THR A 325 -6.11 3.54 -4.79
N GLY A 326 -5.30 4.53 -4.46
CA GLY A 326 -4.59 5.35 -5.43
C GLY A 326 -4.48 6.79 -4.94
N ASN A 327 -4.40 7.76 -5.85
CA ASN A 327 -4.38 9.17 -5.44
C ASN A 327 -5.79 9.61 -5.06
N ALA A 328 -6.00 10.07 -3.82
CA ALA A 328 -7.32 10.50 -3.35
C ALA A 328 -7.90 11.61 -4.25
N VAL A 329 -9.20 11.53 -4.55
CA VAL A 329 -9.97 12.59 -5.23
C VAL A 329 -10.95 13.18 -4.21
N TYR A 330 -10.78 14.46 -3.90
CA TYR A 330 -11.59 15.19 -2.92
C TYR A 330 -12.83 15.77 -3.60
N ARG A 331 -14.00 15.62 -2.96
CA ARG A 331 -15.24 16.32 -3.35
C ARG A 331 -15.44 17.54 -2.47
N LEU A 332 -15.55 18.70 -3.11
CA LEU A 332 -15.83 19.97 -2.46
C LEU A 332 -17.17 20.51 -2.96
N TYR A 333 -17.97 21.06 -2.06
CA TYR A 333 -19.26 21.67 -2.37
C TYR A 333 -19.18 23.19 -2.19
N ASN A 334 -19.63 23.94 -3.19
CA ASN A 334 -19.77 25.39 -3.10
C ASN A 334 -21.20 25.76 -2.67
N PRO A 335 -21.43 26.27 -1.44
CA PRO A 335 -22.77 26.61 -0.98
C PRO A 335 -23.42 27.78 -1.74
N ASN A 336 -22.63 28.60 -2.44
CA ASN A 336 -23.14 29.76 -3.17
C ASN A 336 -23.68 29.39 -4.56
N SER A 337 -22.98 28.49 -5.28
CA SER A 337 -23.38 28.04 -6.62
C SER A 337 -24.17 26.73 -6.62
N GLY A 338 -23.94 25.86 -5.63
CA GLY A 338 -24.46 24.49 -5.60
C GLY A 338 -23.58 23.46 -6.35
N GLU A 339 -22.39 23.87 -6.81
CA GLU A 339 -21.45 23.06 -7.60
C GLU A 339 -20.63 22.10 -6.74
N HIS A 340 -20.40 20.88 -7.24
CA HIS A 340 -19.36 19.99 -6.73
C HIS A 340 -18.10 20.06 -7.59
N PHE A 341 -16.96 20.20 -6.93
CA PHE A 341 -15.65 20.20 -7.56
C PHE A 341 -14.81 19.02 -7.09
N TYR A 342 -14.08 18.41 -8.03
CA TYR A 342 -13.31 17.19 -7.81
C TYR A 342 -11.85 17.42 -8.15
N LYS A 343 -10.95 17.14 -7.20
CA LYS A 343 -9.51 17.31 -7.42
C LYS A 343 -8.66 16.38 -6.55
N THR A 344 -7.49 16.00 -7.08
CA THR A 344 -6.49 15.16 -6.41
C THR A 344 -5.52 15.91 -5.50
N SER A 345 -5.34 17.22 -5.69
CA SER A 345 -4.42 18.04 -4.89
C SER A 345 -5.03 18.45 -3.55
N SER A 346 -4.39 18.03 -2.45
CA SER A 346 -4.76 18.46 -1.09
C SER A 346 -4.53 19.95 -0.86
N PHE A 347 -3.47 20.53 -1.45
CA PHE A 347 -3.18 21.97 -1.35
C PHE A 347 -4.27 22.83 -1.96
N GLU A 348 -4.85 22.41 -3.09
CA GLU A 348 -5.94 23.14 -3.72
C GLU A 348 -7.25 22.96 -2.96
N ARG A 349 -7.53 21.76 -2.45
CA ARG A 349 -8.65 21.54 -1.53
C ARG A 349 -8.58 22.53 -0.36
N ASP A 350 -7.42 22.63 0.30
CA ASP A 350 -7.27 23.51 1.48
C ASP A 350 -7.42 24.99 1.10
N SER A 351 -6.97 25.38 -0.09
CA SER A 351 -7.16 26.73 -0.63
C SER A 351 -8.63 27.04 -0.92
N LEU A 352 -9.38 26.09 -1.49
CA LEU A 352 -10.81 26.21 -1.74
C LEU A 352 -11.62 26.25 -0.43
N VAL A 353 -11.23 25.45 0.56
CA VAL A 353 -11.84 25.48 1.90
C VAL A 353 -11.65 26.84 2.55
N LYS A 354 -10.44 27.41 2.49
CA LYS A 354 -10.18 28.78 2.95
C LYS A 354 -11.01 29.83 2.20
N ALA A 355 -11.33 29.58 0.93
CA ALA A 355 -12.19 30.41 0.11
C ALA A 355 -13.70 30.18 0.34
N GLY A 356 -14.08 29.36 1.33
CA GLY A 356 -15.48 29.15 1.74
C GLY A 356 -16.18 27.93 1.11
N TRP A 357 -15.46 27.08 0.37
CA TRP A 357 -15.99 25.80 -0.07
C TRP A 357 -16.05 24.80 1.10
N ARG A 358 -17.04 23.91 1.08
CA ARG A 358 -17.14 22.83 2.06
C ARG A 358 -16.44 21.59 1.52
N PHE A 359 -15.36 21.15 2.17
CA PHE A 359 -14.84 19.81 1.95
C PHE A 359 -15.85 18.80 2.49
N GLU A 360 -16.30 17.87 1.64
CA GLU A 360 -17.27 16.87 2.05
C GLU A 360 -16.58 15.56 2.45
N GLN A 361 -15.75 15.03 1.55
CA GLN A 361 -15.09 13.73 1.71
C GLN A 361 -14.04 13.47 0.63
N ILE A 362 -13.22 12.44 0.85
CA ILE A 362 -12.58 11.72 -0.26
C ILE A 362 -13.69 10.96 -0.99
N ALA A 363 -13.96 11.32 -2.25
CA ALA A 363 -15.05 10.71 -3.02
C ALA A 363 -14.66 9.33 -3.57
N PHE A 364 -13.44 9.22 -4.10
CA PHE A 364 -12.87 8.01 -4.70
C PHE A 364 -11.35 8.19 -4.90
N TYR A 365 -10.71 7.20 -5.52
CA TYR A 365 -9.27 7.22 -5.79
C TYR A 365 -9.00 7.17 -7.28
N SER A 366 -8.04 7.96 -7.73
CA SER A 366 -7.49 7.93 -9.09
C SER A 366 -6.53 6.75 -9.23
N ASP A 367 -6.64 6.06 -10.37
CA ASP A 367 -5.68 5.05 -10.80
C ASP A 367 -4.28 5.65 -10.97
N THR A 368 -3.30 4.95 -10.41
CA THR A 368 -1.88 5.32 -10.46
C THR A 368 -1.20 4.80 -11.72
N ALA A 369 -1.75 3.74 -12.33
CA ALA A 369 -1.30 3.19 -13.60
C ALA A 369 -1.85 3.96 -14.82
N LYS A 370 -2.77 4.90 -14.59
CA LYS A 370 -3.28 5.87 -15.56
C LYS A 370 -4.00 5.25 -16.77
N HIS A 371 -4.80 4.21 -16.55
CA HIS A 371 -5.47 3.49 -17.64
C HIS A 371 -6.53 4.34 -18.37
N THR A 372 -7.51 4.89 -17.65
CA THR A 372 -8.65 5.62 -18.26
C THR A 372 -8.63 7.10 -17.86
N PRO A 373 -8.22 8.04 -18.72
CA PRO A 373 -8.19 9.46 -18.38
C PRO A 373 -9.59 10.05 -18.23
N ILE A 374 -9.81 10.82 -17.15
CA ILE A 374 -11.03 11.61 -16.96
C ILE A 374 -10.73 13.09 -17.21
N TYR A 375 -11.32 13.63 -18.27
CA TYR A 375 -11.15 14.98 -18.74
C TYR A 375 -12.03 15.94 -17.96
N ARG A 376 -11.49 17.09 -17.56
CA ARG A 376 -12.25 18.19 -17.00
C ARG A 376 -12.40 19.32 -18.01
N LEU A 377 -13.62 19.81 -18.14
CA LEU A 377 -13.98 20.93 -18.98
C LEU A 377 -14.60 22.03 -18.13
N PHE A 378 -14.34 23.27 -18.52
CA PHE A 378 -14.89 24.47 -17.92
C PHE A 378 -15.79 25.21 -18.91
N ASN A 379 -16.99 25.59 -18.49
CA ASN A 379 -17.92 26.42 -19.24
C ASN A 379 -17.73 27.90 -18.85
N PRO A 380 -17.02 28.71 -19.67
CA PRO A 380 -16.82 30.13 -19.38
C PRO A 380 -18.11 30.96 -19.44
N ASN A 381 -19.18 30.41 -20.02
CA ASN A 381 -20.46 31.08 -20.17
C ASN A 381 -21.45 30.74 -19.04
N ALA A 382 -21.06 29.92 -18.07
CA ALA A 382 -21.89 29.61 -16.90
C ALA A 382 -22.16 30.89 -16.09
N LYS A 383 -23.44 31.20 -15.85
CA LYS A 383 -23.87 32.38 -15.08
C LYS A 383 -24.73 31.98 -13.87
N GLY A 384 -24.58 32.72 -12.78
CA GLY A 384 -25.38 32.51 -11.57
C GLY A 384 -25.12 31.14 -10.93
N LYS A 385 -26.17 30.33 -10.79
CA LYS A 385 -26.11 28.96 -10.25
C LYS A 385 -25.90 27.88 -11.32
N GLN A 386 -25.57 28.27 -12.54
CA GLN A 386 -25.20 27.31 -13.58
C GLN A 386 -23.86 26.68 -13.24
N ILE A 387 -23.75 25.40 -13.53
CA ILE A 387 -22.56 24.62 -13.23
C ILE A 387 -21.50 24.86 -14.29
N SER A 388 -20.27 25.06 -13.82
CA SER A 388 -19.17 25.51 -14.65
C SER A 388 -18.21 24.38 -15.00
N HIS A 389 -18.17 23.28 -14.25
CA HIS A 389 -17.29 22.15 -14.53
C HIS A 389 -18.02 20.89 -14.96
N PHE A 390 -17.38 20.13 -15.85
CA PHE A 390 -17.85 18.83 -16.31
C PHE A 390 -16.71 17.83 -16.40
N TYR A 391 -16.97 16.56 -16.06
CA TYR A 391 -15.97 15.50 -16.03
C TYR A 391 -16.40 14.28 -16.87
N THR A 392 -15.53 13.81 -17.75
CA THR A 392 -15.87 12.68 -18.63
C THR A 392 -14.67 11.81 -18.98
N SER A 393 -14.90 10.49 -19.04
CA SER A 393 -13.98 9.51 -19.63
C SER A 393 -14.06 9.49 -21.17
N SER A 394 -15.14 10.02 -21.74
CA SER A 394 -15.40 10.00 -23.18
C SER A 394 -14.67 11.14 -23.87
N CYS A 395 -13.70 10.81 -24.72
CA CYS A 395 -13.06 11.79 -25.60
C CYS A 395 -14.07 12.43 -26.56
N ALA A 396 -15.08 11.68 -27.03
CA ALA A 396 -16.12 12.20 -27.92
C ALA A 396 -17.00 13.25 -27.23
N GLU A 397 -17.35 13.06 -25.96
CA GLU A 397 -18.13 14.03 -25.18
C GLU A 397 -17.30 15.29 -24.90
N ARG A 398 -16.03 15.13 -24.50
CA ARG A 398 -15.08 16.24 -24.37
C ARG A 398 -15.00 17.06 -25.67
N ASP A 399 -14.76 16.38 -26.80
CA ASP A 399 -14.57 17.06 -28.09
C ASP A 399 -15.85 17.76 -28.57
N SER A 400 -17.02 17.21 -28.25
CA SER A 400 -18.30 17.82 -28.56
C SER A 400 -18.55 19.08 -27.73
N LEU A 401 -18.22 19.08 -26.45
CA LEU A 401 -18.32 20.24 -25.57
C LEU A 401 -17.34 21.36 -25.99
N VAL A 402 -16.11 20.99 -26.37
CA VAL A 402 -15.12 21.94 -26.87
C VAL A 402 -15.61 22.65 -28.13
N LYS A 403 -16.25 21.91 -29.06
CA LYS A 403 -16.83 22.51 -30.28
C LYS A 403 -17.91 23.55 -30.01
N ILE A 404 -18.62 23.44 -28.88
CA ILE A 404 -19.68 24.40 -28.50
C ILE A 404 -19.19 25.46 -27.49
N GLY A 405 -17.86 25.63 -27.37
CA GLY A 405 -17.26 26.74 -26.64
C GLY A 405 -16.87 26.45 -25.19
N TRP A 406 -16.93 25.20 -24.74
CA TRP A 406 -16.31 24.81 -23.47
C TRP A 406 -14.80 24.76 -23.60
N ARG A 407 -14.09 25.08 -22.52
CA ARG A 407 -12.64 24.98 -22.43
C ARG A 407 -12.25 23.62 -21.87
N TYR A 408 -11.53 22.81 -22.64
CA TYR A 408 -10.79 21.68 -22.07
C TYR A 408 -9.67 22.23 -21.18
N GLU A 409 -9.62 21.78 -19.93
CA GLU A 409 -8.60 22.23 -18.99
C GLU A 409 -7.45 21.23 -18.91
N GLN A 410 -7.74 20.01 -18.44
CA GLN A 410 -6.74 18.97 -18.18
C GLN A 410 -7.40 17.62 -17.89
N ILE A 411 -6.58 16.57 -17.76
CA ILE A 411 -6.97 15.33 -17.09
C ILE A 411 -7.00 15.60 -15.58
N SER A 412 -8.11 15.27 -14.92
CA SER A 412 -8.26 15.49 -13.48
C SER A 412 -7.89 14.28 -12.63
N TRP A 413 -8.23 13.09 -13.12
CA TRP A 413 -7.85 11.80 -12.53
C TRP A 413 -7.93 10.69 -13.58
N TYR A 414 -7.60 9.47 -13.17
CA TYR A 414 -7.69 8.28 -14.01
C TYR A 414 -8.60 7.23 -13.35
N GLY A 415 -9.43 6.57 -14.15
CA GLY A 415 -10.09 5.31 -13.79
C GLY A 415 -9.28 4.09 -14.25
N LEU A 416 -9.80 2.90 -13.96
CA LEU A 416 -9.29 1.60 -14.43
C LEU A 416 -9.60 1.33 -15.90
#